data_AF-A0A7L3PSQ6-F1
#
_entry.id   AF-A0A7L3PSQ6-F1
#
_cell.length_a   1.000
_cell.length_b   1.000
_cell.length_c   1.000
_cell.angle_alpha   90.00
_cell.angle_beta   90.00
_cell.angle_gamma   90.00
#
_symmetry.space_group_name_H-M   'P 1'
#
loop_
_entity.id
_entity.type
_entity.pdbx_description
1 polymer ?
#
loop_
_entity_poly.entity_id
_entity_poly.type
_entity_poly.pdbx_seq_one_letter_code
_entity_poly.pdbx_strand_id
1 'polypeptide(L)'
;PGLPPRHTDSLIQIVATLESPARGGSPGSVLALARALGVCSTPGCRAVLGEPPEAPPAPAGLPPEQWRLLEGLLGHDPSSPELGAVLAPDGSSVTLGPLLAGIEVGLRMGSGGSGDPLPTLQPPLDPLLAVTIAEALGTSFLLSRSGDSDRPSLGPGGCWDDVDDPQNYTLAGPPSLLPDAAANGAMDGVVLGARLARGSVPLAELLRGHYGTGNGSEGERPPSSRRRGDFGALAGPGRLQEEVVAVLELLRALPPTRGLLEGVGKDEVVAVARRAVREFTERYVECPAIVPRCMWGARPYRGTPSPLTLPLGSLFIHHTLEPGEPCRS
;
A
#
# COMPACT_ATOMS: atom_id res chain seq x y z
N PRO A 1 -28.33 -5.93 9.11
CA PRO A 1 -27.47 -4.87 8.52
C PRO A 1 -26.22 -5.48 7.87
N GLY A 2 -25.88 -5.09 6.64
CA GLY A 2 -24.66 -5.51 5.94
C GLY A 2 -23.40 -4.86 6.52
N LEU A 3 -22.22 -5.28 6.06
CA LEU A 3 -20.97 -4.59 6.36
C LEU A 3 -20.93 -3.24 5.61
N PRO A 4 -20.29 -2.20 6.16
CA PRO A 4 -20.05 -0.97 5.40
C PRO A 4 -19.21 -1.26 4.14
N PRO A 5 -19.34 -0.44 3.07
CA PRO A 5 -18.51 -0.58 1.88
C PRO A 5 -17.02 -0.45 2.22
N ARG A 6 -16.17 -1.18 1.52
CA ARG A 6 -14.70 -1.09 1.57
C ARG A 6 -14.19 0.14 0.82
N HIS A 7 -14.77 1.29 1.09
CA HIS A 7 -14.29 2.59 0.63
C HIS A 7 -13.32 3.19 1.65
N THR A 8 -12.39 4.00 1.16
CA THR A 8 -11.54 4.84 2.02
C THR A 8 -12.35 5.75 2.95
N ASP A 9 -13.54 6.23 2.54
CA ASP A 9 -14.42 7.02 3.41
C ASP A 9 -14.94 6.24 4.63
N SER A 10 -15.29 4.96 4.46
CA SER A 10 -15.67 4.09 5.57
C SER A 10 -14.51 3.94 6.56
N LEU A 11 -13.28 3.76 6.04
CA LEU A 11 -12.08 3.73 6.88
C LEU A 11 -11.87 5.05 7.63
N ILE A 12 -12.01 6.20 6.96
CA ILE A 12 -11.85 7.52 7.58
C ILE A 12 -12.85 7.72 8.71
N GLN A 13 -14.10 7.25 8.55
CA GLN A 13 -15.12 7.31 9.60
C GLN A 13 -14.76 6.44 10.81
N ILE A 14 -14.26 5.22 10.57
CA ILE A 14 -13.79 4.30 11.62
C ILE A 14 -12.61 4.93 12.38
N VAL A 15 -11.60 5.43 11.65
CA VAL A 15 -10.42 6.08 12.23
C VAL A 15 -10.83 7.30 13.05
N ALA A 16 -11.72 8.16 12.54
CA ALA A 16 -12.23 9.33 13.27
C ALA A 16 -12.92 8.95 14.59
N THR A 17 -13.65 7.83 14.59
CA THR A 17 -14.33 7.33 15.79
C THR A 17 -13.32 6.82 16.83
N LEU A 18 -12.31 6.07 16.38
CA LEU A 18 -11.26 5.51 17.25
C LEU A 18 -10.27 6.56 17.77
N GLU A 19 -10.03 7.61 16.99
CA GLU A 19 -9.13 8.71 17.34
C GLU A 19 -9.80 9.78 18.22
N SER A 20 -11.12 9.69 18.44
CA SER A 20 -11.86 10.69 19.20
C SER A 20 -11.28 10.90 20.62
N PRO A 21 -10.83 12.13 20.96
CA PRO A 21 -10.28 12.42 22.29
C PRO A 21 -11.27 12.21 23.43
N ALA A 22 -12.57 12.37 23.15
CA ALA A 22 -13.65 12.09 24.11
C ALA A 22 -13.67 10.61 24.57
N ARG A 23 -12.99 9.74 23.84
CA ARG A 23 -12.84 8.30 24.12
C ARG A 23 -11.42 7.92 24.53
N GLY A 24 -10.55 8.91 24.77
CA GLY A 24 -9.13 8.68 25.03
C GLY A 24 -8.34 8.22 23.79
N GLY A 25 -8.91 8.39 22.59
CA GLY A 25 -8.28 8.05 21.33
C GLY A 25 -7.13 8.99 20.97
N SER A 26 -6.17 8.48 20.20
CA SER A 26 -5.05 9.22 19.63
C SER A 26 -4.57 8.54 18.34
N PRO A 27 -3.78 9.23 17.49
CA PRO A 27 -3.10 8.59 16.36
C PRO A 27 -2.36 7.31 16.77
N GLY A 28 -1.62 7.37 17.88
CA GLY A 28 -0.82 6.25 18.39
C GLY A 28 -1.68 5.05 18.80
N SER A 29 -2.83 5.27 19.45
CA SER A 29 -3.71 4.17 19.86
C SER A 29 -4.39 3.49 18.67
N VAL A 30 -4.74 4.25 17.62
CA VAL A 30 -5.28 3.68 16.38
C VAL A 30 -4.24 2.81 15.68
N LEU A 31 -2.99 3.24 15.63
CA LEU A 31 -1.91 2.48 15.01
C LEU A 31 -1.51 1.26 15.84
N ALA A 32 -1.50 1.38 17.18
CA ALA A 32 -1.30 0.24 18.07
C ALA A 32 -2.41 -0.82 17.88
N LEU A 33 -3.67 -0.40 17.74
CA LEU A 33 -4.78 -1.29 17.40
C LEU A 33 -4.56 -1.96 16.03
N ALA A 34 -4.14 -1.18 15.03
CA ALA A 34 -3.87 -1.71 13.70
C ALA A 34 -2.75 -2.77 13.72
N ARG A 35 -1.68 -2.54 14.49
CA ARG A 35 -0.60 -3.50 14.74
C ARG A 35 -1.13 -4.77 15.40
N ALA A 36 -1.99 -4.64 16.41
CA ALA A 36 -2.62 -5.76 17.10
C ALA A 36 -3.49 -6.63 16.15
N LEU A 37 -4.10 -6.00 15.14
CA LEU A 37 -4.96 -6.68 14.16
C LEU A 37 -4.21 -7.29 12.97
N GLY A 38 -2.90 -7.07 12.84
CA GLY A 38 -2.07 -7.76 11.82
C GLY A 38 -1.23 -6.85 10.94
N VAL A 39 -1.29 -5.52 11.10
CA VAL A 39 -0.39 -4.61 10.39
C VAL A 39 1.06 -4.87 10.80
N CYS A 40 1.98 -4.84 9.83
CA CYS A 40 3.42 -4.98 10.07
C CYS A 40 3.80 -6.34 10.70
N SER A 41 3.22 -7.42 10.19
CA SER A 41 3.44 -8.78 10.69
C SER A 41 4.73 -9.44 10.18
N THR A 42 5.43 -8.83 9.22
CA THR A 42 6.65 -9.36 8.62
C THR A 42 7.87 -9.22 9.55
N PRO A 43 8.87 -10.11 9.45
CA PRO A 43 10.05 -10.07 10.33
C PRO A 43 10.86 -8.77 10.26
N GLY A 44 11.08 -8.21 9.08
CA GLY A 44 11.77 -6.93 8.94
C GLY A 44 10.98 -5.78 9.56
N CYS A 45 9.67 -5.76 9.35
CA CYS A 45 8.79 -4.78 9.94
C CYS A 45 8.77 -4.85 11.47
N ARG A 46 8.72 -6.05 12.06
CA ARG A 46 8.84 -6.23 13.52
C ARG A 46 10.19 -5.83 14.07
N ALA A 47 11.27 -6.04 13.31
CA ALA A 47 12.59 -5.57 13.70
C ALA A 47 12.66 -4.03 13.80
N VAL A 48 11.83 -3.30 13.04
CA VAL A 48 11.75 -1.83 13.07
C VAL A 48 10.72 -1.31 14.07
N LEU A 49 9.48 -1.81 14.03
CA LEU A 49 8.35 -1.29 14.81
C LEU A 49 8.09 -2.04 16.13
N GLY A 50 8.84 -3.11 16.42
CA GLY A 50 8.70 -3.97 17.60
C GLY A 50 7.74 -5.14 17.36
N GLU A 51 7.43 -5.90 18.42
CA GLU A 51 6.34 -6.89 18.35
C GLU A 51 4.97 -6.18 18.45
N PRO A 52 3.95 -6.67 17.74
CA PRO A 52 2.60 -6.12 17.88
C PRO A 52 2.07 -6.35 19.29
N PRO A 53 1.26 -5.43 19.83
CA PRO A 53 0.55 -5.66 21.09
C PRO A 53 -0.51 -6.76 20.92
N GLU A 54 -1.01 -7.26 22.04
CA GLU A 54 -2.12 -8.22 22.03
C GLU A 54 -3.39 -7.59 21.45
N ALA A 55 -4.13 -8.37 20.65
CA ALA A 55 -5.36 -7.92 20.02
C ALA A 55 -6.41 -7.58 21.10
N PRO A 56 -6.89 -6.32 21.17
CA PRO A 56 -7.91 -5.96 22.14
C PRO A 56 -9.29 -6.49 21.68
N PRO A 57 -10.25 -6.61 22.62
CA PRO A 57 -11.66 -6.79 22.25
C PRO A 57 -12.18 -5.57 21.47
N ALA A 58 -13.35 -5.72 20.86
CA ALA A 58 -14.01 -4.65 20.11
C ALA A 58 -14.05 -3.32 20.91
N PRO A 59 -13.50 -2.22 20.36
CA PRO A 59 -13.45 -0.94 21.04
C PRO A 59 -14.84 -0.41 21.40
N ALA A 60 -14.97 0.19 22.60
CA ALA A 60 -16.23 0.75 23.05
C ALA A 60 -16.74 1.84 22.10
N GLY A 61 -17.99 1.68 21.66
CA GLY A 61 -18.68 2.64 20.80
C GLY A 61 -18.29 2.61 19.32
N LEU A 62 -17.49 1.62 18.87
CA LEU A 62 -17.42 1.27 17.45
C LEU A 62 -18.54 0.26 17.14
N PRO A 63 -19.39 0.50 16.12
CA PRO A 63 -20.42 -0.45 15.75
C PRO A 63 -19.85 -1.84 15.38
N PRO A 64 -20.53 -2.95 15.72
CA PRO A 64 -20.01 -4.30 15.46
C PRO A 64 -19.68 -4.60 13.99
N GLU A 65 -20.43 -4.02 13.06
CA GLU A 65 -20.16 -4.11 11.62
C GLU A 65 -18.90 -3.35 11.19
N GLN A 66 -18.61 -2.19 11.79
CA GLN A 66 -17.39 -1.43 11.54
C GLN A 66 -16.17 -2.13 12.14
N TRP A 67 -16.33 -2.73 13.32
CA TRP A 67 -15.28 -3.56 13.92
C TRP A 67 -14.93 -4.76 13.04
N ARG A 68 -15.93 -5.54 12.61
CA ARG A 68 -15.72 -6.68 11.69
C ARG A 68 -15.08 -6.27 10.37
N LEU A 69 -15.48 -5.12 9.82
CA LEU A 69 -14.85 -4.56 8.62
C LEU A 69 -13.36 -4.28 8.88
N LEU A 70 -13.04 -3.62 10.01
CA LEU A 70 -11.66 -3.31 10.37
C LEU A 70 -10.82 -4.58 10.58
N GLU A 71 -11.34 -5.58 11.28
CA GLU A 71 -10.70 -6.90 11.43
C GLU A 71 -10.42 -7.54 10.07
N GLY A 72 -11.40 -7.54 9.16
CA GLY A 72 -11.24 -8.09 7.81
C GLY A 72 -10.36 -7.25 6.87
N LEU A 73 -10.06 -5.99 7.22
CA LEU A 73 -9.17 -5.12 6.46
C LEU A 73 -7.72 -5.18 6.96
N LEU A 74 -7.53 -5.40 8.26
CA LEU A 74 -6.21 -5.40 8.89
C LEU A 74 -5.68 -6.81 9.18
N GLY A 75 -6.57 -7.81 9.21
CA GLY A 75 -6.26 -9.21 9.30
C GLY A 75 -5.36 -9.64 8.15
N HIS A 76 -4.05 -9.70 8.41
CA HIS A 76 -3.08 -10.08 7.41
C HIS A 76 -3.03 -11.60 7.28
N ASP A 77 -3.47 -12.10 6.12
CA ASP A 77 -3.21 -13.46 5.66
C ASP A 77 -2.39 -13.39 4.36
N PRO A 78 -1.11 -13.81 4.37
CA PRO A 78 -0.27 -13.84 3.17
C PRO A 78 -0.84 -14.72 2.05
N SER A 79 -1.73 -15.65 2.38
CA SER A 79 -2.43 -16.50 1.41
C SER A 79 -3.68 -15.84 0.80
N SER A 80 -4.14 -14.73 1.38
CA SER A 80 -5.33 -13.99 0.97
C SER A 80 -5.01 -12.49 0.78
N PRO A 81 -4.12 -12.11 -0.15
CA PRO A 81 -3.72 -10.71 -0.37
C PRO A 81 -4.83 -9.81 -0.92
N GLU A 82 -5.97 -10.41 -1.26
CA GLU A 82 -7.24 -9.74 -1.55
C GLU A 82 -7.86 -9.07 -0.31
N LEU A 83 -7.54 -9.60 0.87
CA LEU A 83 -7.99 -9.07 2.15
C LEU A 83 -7.14 -7.85 2.52
N GLY A 84 -7.82 -6.73 2.81
CA GLY A 84 -7.20 -5.49 3.23
C GLY A 84 -7.12 -4.40 2.18
N ALA A 85 -7.61 -4.64 0.97
CA ALA A 85 -7.84 -3.58 -0.01
C ALA A 85 -9.06 -2.71 0.37
N VAL A 86 -8.97 -1.43 0.05
CA VAL A 86 -10.08 -0.47 -0.01
C VAL A 86 -10.06 0.26 -1.34
N LEU A 87 -11.23 0.69 -1.82
CA LEU A 87 -11.38 1.52 -3.00
C LEU A 87 -11.18 3.01 -2.63
N ALA A 88 -10.24 3.65 -3.30
CA ALA A 88 -9.98 5.08 -3.17
C ALA A 88 -10.75 5.89 -4.25
N PRO A 89 -11.03 7.18 -4.01
CA PRO A 89 -11.86 7.98 -4.91
C PRO A 89 -11.21 8.28 -6.27
N ASP A 90 -9.89 8.10 -6.38
CA ASP A 90 -9.18 8.17 -7.67
C ASP A 90 -9.27 6.88 -8.51
N GLY A 91 -10.11 5.91 -8.08
CA GLY A 91 -10.35 4.66 -8.77
C GLY A 91 -9.28 3.59 -8.53
N SER A 92 -8.29 3.87 -7.67
CA SER A 92 -7.28 2.88 -7.29
C SER A 92 -7.72 2.04 -6.09
N SER A 93 -7.27 0.78 -6.06
CA SER A 93 -7.34 -0.05 -4.85
C SER A 93 -6.08 0.14 -4.02
N VAL A 94 -6.22 0.18 -2.70
CA VAL A 94 -5.12 0.45 -1.75
C VAL A 94 -5.20 -0.53 -0.60
N THR A 95 -4.10 -1.22 -0.25
CA THR A 95 -4.08 -2.04 0.97
C THR A 95 -3.67 -1.25 2.20
N LEU A 96 -4.31 -1.53 3.34
CA LEU A 96 -4.12 -0.75 4.56
C LEU A 96 -2.85 -1.10 5.34
N GLY A 97 -2.36 -2.33 5.22
CA GLY A 97 -1.17 -2.80 5.94
C GLY A 97 0.06 -1.90 5.74
N PRO A 98 0.62 -1.81 4.51
CA PRO A 98 1.80 -0.99 4.26
C PRO A 98 1.52 0.51 4.42
N LEU A 99 0.28 0.96 4.16
CA LEU A 99 -0.16 2.34 4.39
C LEU A 99 -0.01 2.75 5.87
N LEU A 100 -0.63 1.98 6.77
CA LEU A 100 -0.64 2.27 8.20
C LEU A 100 0.74 2.06 8.84
N ALA A 101 1.53 1.10 8.36
CA ALA A 101 2.91 0.90 8.81
C ALA A 101 3.79 2.14 8.51
N GLY A 102 3.67 2.73 7.32
CA GLY A 102 4.40 3.94 6.95
C GLY A 102 3.98 5.17 7.76
N ILE A 103 2.67 5.32 7.99
CA ILE A 103 2.11 6.35 8.87
C ILE A 103 2.67 6.22 10.29
N GLU A 104 2.78 5.01 10.84
CA GLU A 104 3.33 4.77 12.18
C GLU A 104 4.80 5.12 12.28
N VAL A 105 5.62 4.72 11.30
CA VAL A 105 7.02 5.14 11.24
C VAL A 105 7.12 6.66 11.18
N GLY A 106 6.31 7.31 10.34
CA GLY A 106 6.23 8.78 10.25
C GLY A 106 5.93 9.44 11.59
N LEU A 107 4.94 8.92 12.32
CA LEU A 107 4.55 9.44 13.63
C LEU A 107 5.68 9.29 14.67
N ARG A 108 6.40 8.16 14.68
CA ARG A 108 7.51 7.91 15.61
C ARG A 108 8.77 8.72 15.26
N MET A 109 8.99 9.06 13.99
CA MET A 109 10.10 9.93 13.58
C MET A 109 9.85 11.42 13.86
N GLY A 110 8.58 11.84 13.98
CA GLY A 110 8.22 13.24 14.18
C GLY A 110 8.74 13.81 15.50
N SER A 111 9.23 15.05 15.47
CA SER A 111 9.91 15.74 16.58
C SER A 111 9.07 16.03 17.84
N GLY A 112 7.82 15.54 17.89
CA GLY A 112 6.91 15.62 19.04
C GLY A 112 6.33 14.27 19.47
N GLY A 113 6.87 13.15 18.97
CA GLY A 113 6.36 11.82 19.26
C GLY A 113 6.56 11.42 20.72
N SER A 114 5.46 11.20 21.43
CA SER A 114 5.41 10.53 22.73
C SER A 114 5.61 9.00 22.62
N GLY A 115 6.33 8.54 21.59
CA GLY A 115 6.51 7.13 21.23
C GLY A 115 7.94 6.66 21.48
N ASP A 116 8.10 5.35 21.60
CA ASP A 116 9.42 4.75 21.76
C ASP A 116 10.30 5.03 20.52
N PRO A 117 11.58 5.38 20.73
CA PRO A 117 12.50 5.64 19.63
C PRO A 117 12.65 4.38 18.77
N LEU A 118 12.75 4.59 17.45
CA LEU A 118 13.03 3.50 16.52
C LEU A 118 14.41 2.88 16.81
N PRO A 119 14.55 1.55 16.71
CA PRO A 119 15.81 0.88 16.99
C PRO A 119 16.88 1.28 15.97
N THR A 120 18.13 1.35 16.44
CA THR A 120 19.28 1.45 15.53
C THR A 120 19.58 0.05 14.98
N LEU A 121 19.35 -0.14 13.68
CA LEU A 121 19.56 -1.42 13.01
C LEU A 121 20.94 -1.50 12.35
N GLN A 122 21.43 -2.72 12.17
CA GLN A 122 22.64 -3.03 11.40
C GLN A 122 22.29 -4.03 10.29
N PRO A 123 22.53 -3.71 9.00
CA PRO A 123 23.02 -2.41 8.49
C PRO A 123 22.03 -1.26 8.75
N PRO A 124 22.50 0.01 8.75
CA PRO A 124 21.59 1.15 8.82
C PRO A 124 20.66 1.12 7.60
N LEU A 125 19.39 1.43 7.84
CA LEU A 125 18.35 1.49 6.83
C LEU A 125 17.40 2.64 7.15
N ASP A 126 16.66 3.11 6.16
CA ASP A 126 15.55 4.03 6.29
C ASP A 126 14.32 3.27 6.81
N PRO A 127 13.88 3.50 8.06
CA PRO A 127 12.74 2.78 8.63
C PRO A 127 11.47 2.93 7.80
N LEU A 128 11.27 4.09 7.16
CA LEU A 128 10.05 4.37 6.39
C LEU A 128 10.00 3.52 5.14
N LEU A 129 11.11 3.45 4.37
CA LEU A 129 11.18 2.64 3.16
C LEU A 129 11.27 1.14 3.49
N ALA A 130 11.96 0.78 4.57
CA ALA A 130 12.13 -0.61 4.97
C ALA A 130 10.81 -1.31 5.26
N VAL A 131 9.95 -0.70 6.10
CA VAL A 131 8.70 -1.33 6.56
C VAL A 131 7.57 -1.27 5.54
N THR A 132 7.59 -0.27 4.66
CA THR A 132 6.48 -0.01 3.73
C THR A 132 6.63 -0.78 2.43
N ILE A 133 7.83 -0.80 1.86
CA ILE A 133 8.04 -1.26 0.49
C ILE A 133 9.27 -2.16 0.33
N ALA A 134 10.40 -1.85 0.95
CA ALA A 134 11.68 -2.49 0.59
C ALA A 134 11.72 -3.97 0.99
N GLU A 135 11.16 -4.35 2.16
CA GLU A 135 11.04 -5.75 2.57
C GLU A 135 10.21 -6.58 1.59
N ALA A 136 8.99 -6.09 1.28
CA ALA A 136 8.07 -6.76 0.38
C ALA A 136 8.65 -6.86 -1.04
N LEU A 137 9.22 -5.77 -1.54
CA LEU A 137 9.83 -5.70 -2.87
C LEU A 137 11.04 -6.65 -3.00
N GLY A 138 11.96 -6.60 -2.04
CA GLY A 138 13.13 -7.48 -2.01
C GLY A 138 12.73 -8.95 -1.93
N THR A 139 11.84 -9.29 -1.00
CA THR A 139 11.38 -10.67 -0.78
C THR A 139 10.60 -11.22 -1.97
N SER A 140 9.75 -10.41 -2.61
CA SER A 140 8.97 -10.83 -3.78
C SER A 140 9.88 -11.24 -4.94
N PHE A 141 10.89 -10.42 -5.26
CA PHE A 141 11.85 -10.75 -6.31
C PHE A 141 12.76 -11.91 -5.93
N LEU A 142 13.16 -11.97 -4.66
CA LEU A 142 13.99 -13.04 -4.12
C LEU A 142 13.29 -14.40 -4.20
N LEU A 143 11.98 -14.48 -3.97
CA LEU A 143 11.20 -15.71 -4.10
C LEU A 143 10.91 -16.09 -5.55
N SER A 144 10.66 -15.11 -6.42
CA SER A 144 10.41 -15.35 -7.85
C SER A 144 11.64 -15.82 -8.64
N ARG A 145 12.84 -15.73 -8.05
CA ARG A 145 14.11 -16.11 -8.68
C ARG A 145 14.20 -17.61 -8.97
N SER A 146 13.55 -18.44 -8.16
CA SER A 146 13.84 -19.87 -8.07
C SER A 146 13.40 -20.69 -9.28
N GLY A 147 12.78 -20.09 -10.31
CA GLY A 147 12.38 -20.76 -11.57
C GLY A 147 11.26 -21.81 -11.42
N ASP A 148 11.05 -22.33 -10.21
CA ASP A 148 10.08 -23.35 -9.83
C ASP A 148 8.71 -22.75 -9.39
N SER A 149 8.59 -21.43 -9.38
CA SER A 149 7.38 -20.74 -8.95
C SER A 149 6.75 -19.95 -10.10
N ASP A 150 5.52 -20.32 -10.49
CA ASP A 150 4.59 -19.52 -11.31
C ASP A 150 4.15 -18.21 -10.63
N ARG A 151 4.87 -17.76 -9.60
CA ARG A 151 4.55 -16.58 -8.80
C ARG A 151 5.12 -15.33 -9.46
N PRO A 152 4.28 -14.35 -9.84
CA PRO A 152 4.77 -13.08 -10.36
C PRO A 152 5.57 -12.32 -9.28
N SER A 153 6.56 -11.53 -9.69
CA SER A 153 7.34 -10.68 -8.77
C SER A 153 6.59 -9.42 -8.34
N LEU A 154 5.68 -8.91 -9.18
CA LEU A 154 4.87 -7.71 -8.95
C LEU A 154 3.45 -7.92 -9.48
N GLY A 155 2.48 -7.24 -8.86
CA GLY A 155 1.08 -7.32 -9.26
C GLY A 155 0.46 -8.69 -8.92
N PRO A 156 -0.64 -9.07 -9.56
CA PRO A 156 -1.44 -8.26 -10.47
C PRO A 156 -2.28 -7.22 -9.72
N GLY A 157 -3.04 -6.42 -10.49
CA GLY A 157 -4.22 -5.73 -10.00
C GLY A 157 -5.43 -6.67 -9.92
N GLY A 158 -6.60 -6.08 -9.73
CA GLY A 158 -7.85 -6.82 -9.52
C GLY A 158 -9.07 -5.95 -9.77
N CYS A 159 -10.23 -6.51 -9.47
CA CYS A 159 -11.54 -5.90 -9.67
C CYS A 159 -12.36 -5.99 -8.38
N TRP A 160 -13.15 -4.95 -8.14
CA TRP A 160 -14.22 -4.99 -7.14
C TRP A 160 -15.46 -5.66 -7.74
N ASP A 161 -16.26 -6.29 -6.88
CA ASP A 161 -17.57 -6.84 -7.23
C ASP A 161 -18.58 -5.74 -7.58
N ASP A 162 -18.56 -4.65 -6.81
CA ASP A 162 -19.33 -3.43 -7.04
C ASP A 162 -18.44 -2.21 -6.71
N VAL A 163 -18.45 -1.17 -7.54
CA VAL A 163 -17.64 0.04 -7.30
C VAL A 163 -18.37 1.04 -6.41
N ASP A 164 -19.70 0.99 -6.34
CA ASP A 164 -20.51 1.86 -5.49
C ASP A 164 -20.59 1.28 -4.06
N ASP A 165 -20.70 -0.04 -3.93
CA ASP A 165 -20.68 -0.78 -2.65
C ASP A 165 -19.64 -1.94 -2.64
N PRO A 166 -18.32 -1.63 -2.66
CA PRO A 166 -17.27 -2.63 -2.76
C PRO A 166 -17.20 -3.52 -1.53
N GLN A 167 -17.34 -4.83 -1.72
CA GLN A 167 -17.26 -5.82 -0.65
C GLN A 167 -16.13 -6.83 -0.89
N ASN A 168 -15.87 -7.20 -2.14
CA ASN A 168 -14.90 -8.22 -2.51
C ASN A 168 -13.96 -7.70 -3.61
N TYR A 169 -12.66 -7.75 -3.34
CA TYR A 169 -11.62 -7.45 -4.31
C TYR A 169 -10.99 -8.75 -4.81
N THR A 170 -11.05 -9.01 -6.12
CA THR A 170 -10.53 -10.24 -6.72
C THR A 170 -9.37 -9.93 -7.65
N LEU A 171 -8.24 -10.61 -7.46
CA LEU A 171 -7.05 -10.45 -8.29
C LEU A 171 -7.29 -11.01 -9.69
N ALA A 172 -6.71 -10.33 -10.69
CA ALA A 172 -6.81 -10.74 -12.10
C ALA A 172 -5.88 -11.93 -12.46
N GLY A 173 -5.08 -12.42 -11.51
CA GLY A 173 -4.11 -13.48 -11.73
C GLY A 173 -3.46 -13.94 -10.42
N PRO A 174 -2.44 -14.81 -10.49
CA PRO A 174 -1.77 -15.36 -9.31
C PRO A 174 -1.17 -14.26 -8.43
N PRO A 175 -1.28 -14.37 -7.09
CA PRO A 175 -0.77 -13.34 -6.20
C PRO A 175 0.77 -13.28 -6.16
N SER A 176 1.33 -12.07 -6.23
CA SER A 176 2.68 -11.78 -5.73
C SER A 176 2.63 -11.34 -4.26
N LEU A 177 3.80 -11.12 -3.63
CA LEU A 177 3.87 -10.45 -2.34
C LEU A 177 3.58 -8.93 -2.43
N LEU A 178 3.57 -8.38 -3.65
CA LEU A 178 3.29 -6.96 -3.88
C LEU A 178 2.28 -6.77 -5.03
N PRO A 179 1.00 -7.16 -4.84
CA PRO A 179 -0.07 -6.82 -5.76
C PRO A 179 -0.19 -5.32 -5.97
N ASP A 180 -0.85 -4.89 -7.05
CA ASP A 180 -0.92 -3.46 -7.41
C ASP A 180 -1.53 -2.63 -6.27
N ALA A 181 -2.52 -3.18 -5.54
CA ALA A 181 -3.13 -2.52 -4.39
C ALA A 181 -2.15 -2.36 -3.20
N ALA A 182 -1.25 -3.33 -3.00
CA ALA A 182 -0.23 -3.26 -1.97
C ALA A 182 0.89 -2.28 -2.33
N ALA A 183 1.28 -2.23 -3.61
CA ALA A 183 2.19 -1.20 -4.10
C ALA A 183 1.60 0.21 -3.89
N ASN A 184 0.31 0.40 -4.18
CA ASN A 184 -0.39 1.67 -3.93
C ASN A 184 -0.38 2.03 -2.43
N GLY A 185 -0.74 1.09 -1.55
CA GLY A 185 -0.72 1.32 -0.10
C GLY A 185 0.67 1.63 0.45
N ALA A 186 1.71 0.97 -0.08
CA ALA A 186 3.09 1.25 0.29
C ALA A 186 3.54 2.65 -0.15
N MET A 187 3.23 3.06 -1.38
CA MET A 187 3.54 4.41 -1.87
C MET A 187 2.86 5.47 -1.01
N ASP A 188 1.57 5.30 -0.70
CA ASP A 188 0.84 6.22 0.17
C ASP A 188 1.39 6.22 1.60
N GLY A 189 1.75 5.06 2.15
CA GLY A 189 2.38 4.95 3.47
C GLY A 189 3.68 5.73 3.57
N VAL A 190 4.52 5.71 2.52
CA VAL A 190 5.74 6.54 2.44
C VAL A 190 5.40 8.02 2.35
N VAL A 191 4.47 8.41 1.47
CA VAL A 191 4.08 9.82 1.29
C VAL A 191 3.50 10.41 2.57
N LEU A 192 2.57 9.71 3.21
CA LEU A 192 1.90 10.16 4.43
C LEU A 192 2.79 10.06 5.67
N GLY A 193 3.62 9.01 5.76
CA GLY A 193 4.62 8.89 6.82
C GLY A 193 5.65 10.01 6.77
N ALA A 194 6.17 10.35 5.58
CA ALA A 194 7.10 11.47 5.40
C ALA A 194 6.47 12.82 5.77
N ARG A 195 5.16 13.00 5.54
CA ARG A 195 4.41 14.18 5.97
C ARG A 195 4.29 14.26 7.49
N LEU A 196 3.91 13.16 8.14
CA LEU A 196 3.77 13.11 9.61
C LEU A 196 5.10 13.33 10.34
N ALA A 197 6.21 12.86 9.76
CA ALA A 197 7.55 13.10 10.31
C ALA A 197 7.89 14.60 10.41
N ARG A 198 7.22 15.47 9.64
CA ARG A 198 7.42 16.93 9.66
C ARG A 198 6.41 17.68 10.53
N GLY A 199 5.31 17.04 10.91
CA GLY A 199 4.25 17.67 11.69
C GLY A 199 3.13 16.68 12.03
N SER A 200 2.71 16.68 13.28
CA SER A 200 1.64 15.80 13.76
C SER A 200 0.26 16.41 13.44
N VAL A 201 -0.59 15.60 12.82
CA VAL A 201 -2.01 15.87 12.59
C VAL A 201 -2.82 14.62 12.93
N PRO A 202 -4.12 14.75 13.28
CA PRO A 202 -5.00 13.59 13.43
C PRO A 202 -4.99 12.70 12.17
N LEU A 203 -4.99 11.38 12.34
CA LEU A 203 -5.00 10.41 11.25
C LEU A 203 -6.23 10.55 10.37
N ALA A 204 -7.40 10.80 10.96
CA ALA A 204 -8.61 10.99 10.16
C ALA A 204 -8.51 12.25 9.28
N GLU A 205 -7.84 13.30 9.76
CA GLU A 205 -7.57 14.51 8.99
C GLU A 205 -6.54 14.25 7.89
N LEU A 206 -5.46 13.53 8.20
CA LEU A 206 -4.43 13.14 7.25
C LEU A 206 -5.00 12.34 6.07
N LEU A 207 -5.79 11.30 6.38
CA LEU A 207 -6.40 10.43 5.37
C LEU A 207 -7.43 11.19 4.54
N ARG A 208 -8.27 12.03 5.17
CA ARG A 208 -9.24 12.87 4.45
C ARG A 208 -8.55 13.88 3.54
N GLY A 209 -7.43 14.46 3.97
CA GLY A 209 -6.64 15.36 3.15
C GLY A 209 -5.93 14.70 1.97
N HIS A 210 -5.71 13.37 2.01
CA HIS A 210 -5.06 12.62 0.94
C HIS A 210 -6.04 12.01 -0.06
N TYR A 211 -7.10 11.37 0.44
CA TYR A 211 -8.08 10.67 -0.37
C TYR A 211 -9.31 11.52 -0.72
N GLY A 212 -9.59 12.57 0.06
CA GLY A 212 -10.72 13.47 -0.20
C GLY A 212 -10.43 14.46 -1.33
N THR A 213 -11.51 14.94 -1.96
CA THR A 213 -11.50 15.91 -3.06
C THR A 213 -11.55 17.38 -2.61
N GLY A 214 -11.25 17.67 -1.34
CA GLY A 214 -11.39 19.03 -0.78
C GLY A 214 -12.85 19.49 -0.69
N ASN A 215 -13.08 20.79 -0.47
CA ASN A 215 -14.41 21.39 -0.31
C ASN A 215 -15.18 21.53 -1.65
N GLY A 216 -15.33 20.45 -2.40
CA GLY A 216 -16.42 20.30 -3.36
C GLY A 216 -16.35 21.14 -4.63
N SER A 217 -15.17 21.58 -5.10
CA SER A 217 -15.06 21.97 -6.51
C SER A 217 -15.05 20.72 -7.37
N GLU A 218 -16.18 20.45 -8.03
CA GLU A 218 -16.28 19.44 -9.09
C GLU A 218 -15.08 19.61 -10.05
N GLY A 219 -14.20 18.60 -10.11
CA GLY A 219 -13.06 18.59 -11.02
C GLY A 219 -11.67 18.48 -10.37
N GLU A 220 -11.52 18.73 -9.07
CA GLU A 220 -10.21 18.58 -8.41
C GLU A 220 -9.94 17.10 -8.06
N ARG A 221 -8.86 16.54 -8.60
CA ARG A 221 -8.45 15.16 -8.30
C ARG A 221 -7.88 15.10 -6.88
N PRO A 222 -8.18 14.04 -6.09
CA PRO A 222 -7.62 13.92 -4.75
C PRO A 222 -6.08 13.83 -4.84
N PRO A 223 -5.33 14.31 -3.83
CA PRO A 223 -3.86 14.19 -3.81
C PRO A 223 -3.34 12.77 -4.03
N SER A 224 -4.10 11.75 -3.62
CA SER A 224 -3.80 10.34 -3.89
C SER A 224 -3.59 10.03 -5.39
N SER A 225 -4.19 10.79 -6.31
CA SER A 225 -3.97 10.62 -7.75
C SER A 225 -2.52 10.92 -8.20
N ARG A 226 -1.74 11.65 -7.38
CA ARG A 226 -0.33 11.99 -7.62
C ARG A 226 0.66 11.09 -6.88
N ARG A 227 0.18 10.07 -6.15
CA ARG A 227 1.01 9.20 -5.28
C ARG A 227 2.27 8.67 -5.95
N ARG A 228 2.21 8.34 -7.23
CA ARG A 228 3.34 7.77 -8.01
C ARG A 228 4.50 8.75 -8.11
N GLY A 229 4.19 10.00 -8.46
CA GLY A 229 5.16 11.08 -8.54
C GLY A 229 5.67 11.50 -7.17
N ASP A 230 4.77 11.62 -6.19
CA ASP A 230 5.12 12.01 -4.83
C ASP A 230 6.03 10.96 -4.15
N PHE A 231 5.72 9.67 -4.31
CA PHE A 231 6.59 8.58 -3.88
C PHE A 231 7.93 8.61 -4.61
N GLY A 232 7.92 8.78 -5.94
CA GLY A 232 9.13 8.84 -6.76
C GLY A 232 10.11 9.93 -6.29
N ALA A 233 9.59 11.09 -5.90
CA ALA A 233 10.37 12.20 -5.36
C ALA A 233 10.99 11.92 -3.97
N LEU A 234 10.36 11.07 -3.16
CA LEU A 234 10.84 10.70 -1.83
C LEU A 234 11.82 9.52 -1.85
N ALA A 235 11.48 8.48 -2.61
CA ALA A 235 12.21 7.23 -2.59
C ALA A 235 13.36 7.21 -3.59
N GLY A 236 13.15 7.64 -4.84
CA GLY A 236 14.12 7.56 -5.95
C GLY A 236 14.64 6.13 -6.23
N PRO A 237 15.03 5.79 -7.48
CA PRO A 237 15.50 4.43 -7.76
C PRO A 237 16.82 4.08 -7.04
N GLY A 238 17.74 5.04 -6.90
CA GLY A 238 19.03 4.79 -6.23
C GLY A 238 18.86 4.46 -4.74
N ARG A 239 18.19 5.35 -4.00
CA ARG A 239 17.92 5.16 -2.57
C ARG A 239 17.02 3.95 -2.32
N LEU A 240 15.96 3.73 -3.10
CA LEU A 240 15.14 2.52 -2.95
C LEU A 240 15.97 1.23 -3.14
N GLN A 241 16.93 1.21 -4.07
CA GLN A 241 17.80 0.04 -4.27
C GLN A 241 18.70 -0.21 -3.06
N GLU A 242 19.29 0.84 -2.49
CA GLU A 242 20.10 0.76 -1.26
C GLU A 242 19.28 0.18 -0.10
N GLU A 243 18.03 0.63 0.08
CA GLU A 243 17.15 0.13 1.13
C GLU A 243 16.72 -1.32 0.92
N VAL A 244 16.47 -1.74 -0.32
CA VAL A 244 16.18 -3.15 -0.61
C VAL A 244 17.37 -4.03 -0.27
N VAL A 245 18.60 -3.60 -0.58
CA VAL A 245 19.81 -4.33 -0.18
C VAL A 245 19.94 -4.38 1.34
N ALA A 246 19.80 -3.25 2.03
CA ALA A 246 19.94 -3.16 3.48
C ALA A 246 18.92 -4.04 4.21
N VAL A 247 17.65 -4.05 3.77
CA VAL A 247 16.62 -4.92 4.33
C VAL A 247 16.91 -6.38 4.07
N LEU A 248 17.35 -6.78 2.87
CA LEU A 248 17.70 -8.17 2.61
C LEU A 248 18.88 -8.64 3.50
N GLU A 249 19.86 -7.78 3.76
CA GLU A 249 20.93 -8.08 4.72
C GLU A 249 20.41 -8.19 6.16
N LEU A 250 19.45 -7.34 6.56
CA LEU A 250 18.77 -7.48 7.86
C LEU A 250 18.04 -8.83 7.95
N LEU A 251 17.26 -9.20 6.93
CA LEU A 251 16.54 -10.49 6.90
C LEU A 251 17.50 -11.68 6.97
N ARG A 252 18.71 -11.58 6.42
CA ARG A 252 19.75 -12.62 6.55
C ARG A 252 20.18 -12.82 8.01
N ALA A 253 20.18 -11.76 8.81
CA ALA A 253 20.57 -11.79 10.22
C ALA A 253 19.43 -12.24 11.15
N LEU A 254 18.17 -12.05 10.76
CA LEU A 254 17.01 -12.41 11.57
C LEU A 254 16.78 -13.94 11.58
N PRO A 255 16.64 -14.59 12.76
CA PRO A 255 16.37 -16.02 12.86
C PRO A 255 15.20 -16.55 12.01
N PRO A 256 14.00 -15.91 11.97
CA PRO A 256 12.87 -16.43 11.19
C PRO A 256 13.08 -16.42 9.67
N THR A 257 14.02 -15.62 9.17
CA THR A 257 14.25 -15.41 7.73
C THR A 257 15.63 -15.85 7.25
N ARG A 258 16.46 -16.41 8.13
CA ARG A 258 17.82 -16.84 7.81
C ARG A 258 17.88 -17.82 6.63
N GLY A 259 16.92 -18.74 6.53
CA GLY A 259 16.83 -19.72 5.45
C GLY A 259 16.43 -19.13 4.09
N LEU A 260 15.77 -17.97 4.05
CA LEU A 260 15.32 -17.32 2.81
C LEU A 260 16.50 -16.91 1.91
N LEU A 261 17.63 -16.57 2.54
CA LEU A 261 18.84 -16.06 1.91
C LEU A 261 20.01 -17.04 2.00
N GLU A 262 19.74 -18.29 2.41
CA GLU A 262 20.75 -19.34 2.41
C GLU A 262 21.21 -19.63 0.97
N GLY A 263 22.52 -19.66 0.74
CA GLY A 263 23.11 -19.82 -0.59
C GLY A 263 23.06 -18.58 -1.49
N VAL A 264 22.42 -17.48 -1.06
CA VAL A 264 22.34 -16.23 -1.83
C VAL A 264 23.57 -15.37 -1.57
N GLY A 265 24.39 -15.13 -2.59
CA GLY A 265 25.59 -14.31 -2.49
C GLY A 265 25.29 -12.81 -2.33
N LYS A 266 26.28 -12.01 -1.89
CA LYS A 266 26.13 -10.54 -1.79
C LYS A 266 25.87 -9.89 -3.15
N ASP A 267 26.59 -10.30 -4.19
CA ASP A 267 26.40 -9.76 -5.54
C ASP A 267 25.02 -10.13 -6.12
N GLU A 268 24.50 -11.30 -5.72
CA GLU A 268 23.15 -11.75 -6.09
C GLU A 268 22.08 -10.91 -5.38
N VAL A 269 22.25 -10.58 -4.09
CA VAL A 269 21.37 -9.63 -3.38
C VAL A 269 21.31 -8.29 -4.11
N VAL A 270 22.46 -7.75 -4.53
CA VAL A 270 22.52 -6.49 -5.28
C VAL A 270 21.83 -6.63 -6.64
N ALA A 271 22.00 -7.74 -7.34
CA ALA A 271 21.33 -8.00 -8.62
C ALA A 271 19.80 -8.11 -8.47
N VAL A 272 19.32 -8.79 -7.42
CA VAL A 272 17.91 -8.90 -7.06
C VAL A 272 17.34 -7.51 -6.78
N ALA A 273 17.99 -6.72 -5.93
CA ALA A 273 17.54 -5.36 -5.59
C ALA A 273 17.49 -4.45 -6.84
N ARG A 274 18.54 -4.48 -7.67
CA ARG A 274 18.58 -3.70 -8.93
C ARG A 274 17.43 -4.06 -9.86
N ARG A 275 17.14 -5.37 -10.02
CA ARG A 275 16.02 -5.84 -10.83
C ARG A 275 14.69 -5.39 -10.25
N ALA A 276 14.50 -5.60 -8.95
CA ALA A 276 13.28 -5.28 -8.24
C ALA A 276 12.92 -3.79 -8.38
N VAL A 277 13.89 -2.91 -8.14
CA VAL A 277 13.68 -1.46 -8.21
C VAL A 277 13.47 -0.98 -9.64
N ARG A 278 14.19 -1.51 -10.62
CA ARG A 278 13.97 -1.15 -12.03
C ARG A 278 12.54 -1.48 -12.46
N GLU A 279 12.10 -2.73 -12.27
CA GLU A 279 10.75 -3.16 -12.67
C GLU A 279 9.65 -2.44 -11.87
N PHE A 280 9.88 -2.17 -10.58
CA PHE A 280 8.96 -1.38 -9.76
C PHE A 280 8.86 0.07 -10.27
N THR A 281 9.99 0.70 -10.56
CA THR A 281 10.05 2.10 -11.03
C THR A 281 9.35 2.23 -12.38
N GLU A 282 9.67 1.37 -13.33
CA GLU A 282 9.03 1.34 -14.65
C GLU A 282 7.51 1.20 -14.52
N ARG A 283 7.03 0.24 -13.71
CA ARG A 283 5.59 -0.06 -13.57
C ARG A 283 4.81 0.94 -12.73
N TYR A 284 5.37 1.42 -11.62
CA TYR A 284 4.62 2.18 -10.60
C TYR A 284 4.98 3.66 -10.54
N VAL A 285 6.16 4.07 -11.00
CA VAL A 285 6.60 5.48 -10.93
C VAL A 285 6.54 6.14 -12.30
N GLU A 286 7.05 5.49 -13.34
CA GLU A 286 7.14 6.05 -14.69
C GLU A 286 5.85 5.84 -15.49
N CYS A 287 5.27 4.64 -15.44
CA CYS A 287 4.05 4.35 -16.18
C CYS A 287 2.82 4.97 -15.49
N PRO A 288 1.90 5.58 -16.25
CA PRO A 288 0.63 6.05 -15.72
C PRO A 288 -0.23 4.86 -15.26
N ALA A 289 -1.07 5.09 -14.25
CA ALA A 289 -2.03 4.08 -13.80
C ALA A 289 -3.08 3.83 -14.90
N ILE A 290 -3.32 2.55 -15.22
CA ILE A 290 -4.37 2.13 -16.14
C ILE A 290 -5.58 1.68 -15.32
N VAL A 291 -6.74 2.31 -15.53
CA VAL A 291 -8.00 1.90 -14.89
C VAL A 291 -8.61 0.74 -15.69
N PRO A 292 -8.70 -0.47 -15.14
CA PRO A 292 -9.20 -1.63 -15.88
C PRO A 292 -10.70 -1.53 -16.13
N ARG A 293 -11.19 -2.26 -17.14
CA ARG A 293 -12.59 -2.28 -17.60
C ARG A 293 -13.62 -2.44 -16.47
N CYS A 294 -13.34 -3.34 -15.53
CA CYS A 294 -14.23 -3.62 -14.40
C CYS A 294 -14.42 -2.42 -13.47
N MET A 295 -13.41 -1.53 -13.36
CA MET A 295 -13.42 -0.40 -12.45
C MET A 295 -14.20 0.81 -12.96
N TRP A 296 -14.58 0.83 -14.25
CA TRP A 296 -15.39 1.92 -14.83
C TRP A 296 -16.71 1.41 -15.43
N GLY A 297 -17.16 0.22 -15.03
CA GLY A 297 -18.46 -0.33 -15.45
C GLY A 297 -18.53 -0.69 -16.93
N ALA A 298 -17.39 -1.00 -17.55
CA ALA A 298 -17.38 -1.35 -18.97
C ALA A 298 -18.16 -2.64 -19.20
N ARG A 299 -19.16 -2.58 -20.10
CA ARG A 299 -19.88 -3.79 -20.54
C ARG A 299 -18.91 -4.82 -21.15
N PRO A 300 -19.19 -6.12 -21.07
CA PRO A 300 -18.40 -7.14 -21.76
C PRO A 300 -18.25 -6.82 -23.25
N TYR A 301 -17.09 -7.21 -23.81
CA TYR A 301 -16.86 -7.08 -25.24
C TYR A 301 -17.96 -7.81 -26.02
N ARG A 302 -18.50 -7.16 -27.07
CA ARG A 302 -19.52 -7.76 -27.94
C ARG A 302 -18.84 -8.45 -29.11
N GLY A 303 -19.04 -9.76 -29.24
CA GLY A 303 -18.44 -10.58 -30.30
C GLY A 303 -17.11 -11.21 -29.86
N THR A 304 -16.25 -11.56 -30.84
CA THR A 304 -14.93 -12.15 -30.61
C THR A 304 -13.84 -11.14 -30.96
N PRO A 305 -12.99 -10.72 -30.01
CA PRO A 305 -11.94 -9.75 -30.29
C PRO A 305 -10.88 -10.37 -31.19
N SER A 306 -10.43 -9.63 -32.20
CA SER A 306 -9.27 -10.02 -33.01
C SER A 306 -7.98 -9.66 -32.27
N PRO A 307 -7.09 -10.64 -31.98
CA PRO A 307 -5.82 -10.36 -31.33
C PRO A 307 -4.95 -9.45 -32.20
N LEU A 308 -4.34 -8.43 -31.59
CA LEU A 308 -3.37 -7.57 -32.26
C LEU A 308 -1.99 -8.25 -32.26
N THR A 309 -1.26 -8.14 -33.37
CA THR A 309 0.14 -8.56 -33.45
C THR A 309 1.04 -7.44 -32.93
N LEU A 310 1.88 -7.75 -31.93
CA LEU A 310 2.86 -6.81 -31.38
C LEU A 310 4.21 -6.93 -32.11
N PRO A 311 5.00 -5.83 -32.20
CA PRO A 311 4.67 -4.47 -31.79
C PRO A 311 3.67 -3.79 -32.75
N LEU A 312 2.88 -2.85 -32.23
CA LEU A 312 1.95 -2.07 -33.05
C LEU A 312 2.75 -1.07 -33.93
N GLY A 313 2.48 -1.04 -35.23
CA GLY A 313 3.18 -0.16 -36.20
C GLY A 313 2.62 1.25 -36.34
N SER A 314 1.53 1.60 -35.66
CA SER A 314 0.87 2.91 -35.75
C SER A 314 0.10 3.25 -34.47
N LEU A 315 0.04 4.55 -34.11
CA LEU A 315 -0.75 5.10 -33.01
C LEU A 315 -1.71 6.15 -33.57
N PHE A 316 -3.00 6.02 -33.26
CA PHE A 316 -4.03 6.98 -33.66
C PHE A 316 -4.50 7.76 -32.44
N ILE A 317 -4.39 9.08 -32.50
CA ILE A 317 -4.82 9.98 -31.43
C ILE A 317 -6.17 10.58 -31.82
N HIS A 318 -7.17 10.40 -30.96
CA HIS A 318 -8.53 10.90 -31.16
C HIS A 318 -8.96 11.75 -29.96
N HIS A 319 -9.88 12.68 -30.20
CA HIS A 319 -10.69 13.28 -29.14
C HIS A 319 -12.06 12.57 -29.08
N THR A 320 -12.71 12.59 -27.93
CA THR A 320 -14.11 12.17 -27.80
C THR A 320 -15.03 13.24 -28.38
N LEU A 321 -16.24 12.86 -28.81
CA LEU A 321 -17.24 13.81 -29.32
C LEU A 321 -17.63 14.84 -28.26
N GLU A 322 -17.77 14.37 -27.02
CA GLU A 322 -17.98 15.18 -25.83
C GLU A 322 -16.63 15.36 -25.14
N PRO A 323 -15.98 16.54 -25.25
CA PRO A 323 -14.78 16.81 -24.48
C PRO A 323 -15.15 16.89 -23.00
N GLY A 324 -14.35 16.26 -22.15
CA GLY A 324 -14.40 16.56 -20.72
C GLY A 324 -14.09 18.04 -20.47
N GLU A 325 -14.48 18.55 -19.31
CA GLU A 325 -14.04 19.89 -18.92
C GLU A 325 -12.50 19.96 -18.95
N PRO A 326 -11.91 21.09 -19.42
CA PRO A 326 -10.47 21.23 -19.45
C PRO A 326 -9.90 21.02 -18.04
N CYS A 327 -8.82 20.25 -17.92
CA CYS A 327 -8.02 20.25 -16.70
C CYS A 327 -7.49 21.68 -16.50
N ARG A 328 -8.12 22.46 -15.61
CA ARG A 328 -7.74 23.87 -15.35
C ARG A 328 -6.64 24.03 -14.29
N SER A 329 -5.95 22.94 -13.97
CA SER A 329 -4.83 22.89 -13.02
C SER A 329 -3.73 21.99 -13.54
#